data_AF-X6P860-F1
#
_entry.id   AF-X6P860-F1
#
_cell.length_a   1.000
_cell.length_b   1.000
_cell.length_c   1.000
_cell.angle_alpha   90.00
_cell.angle_beta   90.00
_cell.angle_gamma   90.00
#
_symmetry.space_group_name_H-M   'P 1'
#
loop_
_entity.id
_entity.type
_entity.pdbx_description
1 polymer ?
#
loop_
_entity_poly.entity_id
_entity_poly.type
_entity_poly.pdbx_seq_one_letter_code
_entity_poly.pdbx_strand_id
1 'polypeptide(L)'
;MTTVSNEKRISTQLALVSSISIFKKLLEEEIQIIIQHWIRVLKIKLGWVNDFDKLVIDYTTTIFMLDIFRSSSRLLKTLYGHNNFVCSVDYSTFDDCQFICSGSYDKTVRVWDVENSKQIQSSNGHFDCVYYVKFSQYHYYNHHRNVICSSSYDKTIRFWDFKHNKQLQEFDEHTSW
;
A
#
# COMPACT_ATOMS: atom_id res chain seq x y z
N MET A 1 -2.97 -27.82 -0.18
CA MET A 1 -4.04 -27.09 0.57
C MET A 1 -4.05 -25.58 0.33
N THR A 2 -3.11 -25.02 -0.43
CA THR A 2 -2.96 -23.59 -0.73
C THR A 2 -3.83 -23.08 -1.89
N THR A 3 -4.28 -23.97 -2.78
CA THR A 3 -5.05 -23.62 -4.00
C THR A 3 -6.44 -23.06 -3.70
N VAL A 4 -7.17 -23.67 -2.75
CA VAL A 4 -8.55 -23.28 -2.40
C VAL A 4 -8.63 -21.91 -1.71
N SER A 5 -7.58 -21.54 -0.96
CA SER A 5 -7.47 -20.22 -0.32
C SER A 5 -7.30 -19.10 -1.35
N ASN A 6 -6.44 -19.33 -2.35
CA ASN A 6 -6.15 -18.36 -3.39
C ASN A 6 -7.34 -18.18 -4.33
N GLU A 7 -8.02 -19.27 -4.70
CA GLU A 7 -9.27 -19.22 -5.48
C GLU A 7 -10.37 -18.43 -4.76
N LYS A 8 -10.53 -18.60 -3.43
CA LYS A 8 -11.51 -17.83 -2.65
C LYS A 8 -11.18 -16.33 -2.60
N ARG A 9 -9.90 -15.97 -2.49
CA ARG A 9 -9.45 -14.56 -2.46
C ARG A 9 -9.63 -13.87 -3.82
N ILE A 10 -9.32 -14.58 -4.91
CA ILE A 10 -9.51 -14.12 -6.29
C ILE A 10 -11.02 -14.00 -6.60
N SER A 11 -11.83 -14.98 -6.17
CA SER A 11 -13.29 -14.98 -6.27
C SER A 11 -13.93 -13.77 -5.58
N THR A 12 -13.45 -13.43 -4.37
CA THR A 12 -13.96 -12.27 -3.61
C THR A 12 -13.50 -10.94 -4.20
N GLN A 13 -12.27 -10.83 -4.71
CA GLN A 13 -11.82 -9.65 -5.44
C GLN A 13 -12.60 -9.44 -6.74
N LEU A 14 -12.83 -10.49 -7.53
CA LEU A 14 -13.63 -10.42 -8.76
C LEU A 14 -15.08 -10.00 -8.48
N ALA A 15 -15.68 -10.54 -7.42
CA ALA A 15 -17.03 -10.17 -6.99
C ALA A 15 -17.13 -8.70 -6.55
N LEU A 16 -16.10 -8.18 -5.86
CA LEU A 16 -16.02 -6.76 -5.48
C LEU A 16 -15.84 -5.86 -6.71
N VAL A 17 -14.97 -6.22 -7.64
CA VAL A 17 -14.76 -5.46 -8.88
C VAL A 17 -16.04 -5.44 -9.73
N SER A 18 -16.74 -6.58 -9.85
CA SER A 18 -18.02 -6.62 -10.56
C SER A 18 -19.11 -5.80 -9.85
N SER A 19 -19.16 -5.85 -8.52
CA SER A 19 -20.10 -5.06 -7.72
C SER A 19 -19.88 -3.55 -7.90
N ILE A 20 -18.62 -3.10 -7.86
CA ILE A 20 -18.25 -1.70 -8.09
C ILE A 20 -18.61 -1.29 -9.53
N SER A 21 -18.36 -2.16 -10.52
CA SER A 21 -18.69 -1.87 -11.92
C SER A 21 -20.20 -1.74 -12.16
N ILE A 22 -21.02 -2.57 -11.51
CA ILE A 22 -22.49 -2.50 -11.60
C ILE A 22 -23.00 -1.23 -10.91
N PHE A 23 -22.45 -0.90 -9.74
CA PHE A 23 -22.83 0.30 -8.99
C PHE A 23 -22.50 1.58 -9.77
N LYS A 24 -21.32 1.65 -10.41
CA LYS A 24 -20.96 2.78 -11.29
C LYS A 24 -21.99 2.99 -12.39
N LYS A 25 -22.43 1.91 -13.04
CA LYS A 25 -23.40 1.97 -14.13
C LYS A 25 -24.78 2.48 -13.67
N LEU A 26 -25.24 2.04 -12.50
CA LEU A 26 -26.48 2.52 -11.89
C LEU A 26 -26.40 4.02 -11.54
N LEU A 27 -25.28 4.47 -11.00
CA LEU A 27 -25.06 5.87 -10.66
C LEU A 27 -25.04 6.76 -11.91
N GLU A 28 -24.39 6.31 -12.98
CA GLU A 28 -24.37 7.00 -14.28
C GLU A 28 -25.79 7.16 -14.84
N GLU A 29 -26.64 6.13 -14.76
CA GLU A 29 -28.02 6.18 -15.24
C GLU A 29 -28.88 7.18 -14.45
N GLU A 30 -28.77 7.21 -13.12
CA GLU A 30 -29.52 8.17 -12.28
C GLU A 30 -29.06 9.62 -12.50
N ILE A 31 -27.75 9.84 -12.57
CA ILE A 31 -27.16 11.15 -12.84
C ILE A 31 -27.62 11.65 -14.22
N GLN A 32 -27.62 10.79 -15.24
CA GLN A 32 -28.07 11.14 -16.59
C GLN A 32 -29.52 11.62 -16.61
N ILE A 33 -30.41 11.02 -15.81
CA ILE A 33 -31.82 11.45 -15.70
C ILE A 33 -31.92 12.87 -15.15
N ILE A 34 -31.16 13.19 -14.10
CA ILE A 34 -31.14 14.51 -13.46
C ILE A 34 -30.62 15.56 -14.45
N ILE A 35 -29.55 15.26 -15.16
CA ILE A 35 -28.96 16.13 -16.18
C ILE A 35 -29.96 16.41 -17.31
N GLN A 36 -30.59 15.36 -17.86
CA GLN A 36 -31.59 15.49 -18.93
C GLN A 36 -32.80 16.33 -18.51
N HIS A 37 -33.22 16.21 -17.25
CA HIS A 37 -34.27 17.06 -16.68
C HIS A 37 -33.86 18.54 -16.72
N TRP A 38 -32.67 18.89 -16.24
CA TRP A 38 -32.21 20.29 -16.20
C TRP A 38 -31.90 20.87 -17.59
N ILE A 39 -31.41 20.08 -18.55
CA ILE A 39 -31.26 20.52 -19.95
C ILE A 39 -32.60 20.95 -20.53
N ARG A 40 -33.67 20.17 -20.30
CA ARG A 40 -35.03 20.51 -20.74
C ARG A 40 -35.55 21.79 -20.10
N VAL A 41 -35.31 21.97 -18.80
CA VAL A 41 -35.78 23.14 -18.04
C VAL A 41 -35.02 24.42 -18.42
N LEU A 42 -33.70 24.34 -18.58
CA LEU A 42 -32.81 25.51 -18.72
C LEU A 42 -32.38 25.80 -20.17
N LYS A 43 -32.75 24.97 -21.15
CA LYS A 43 -32.38 25.09 -22.58
C LYS A 43 -30.87 25.22 -22.83
N ILE A 44 -30.06 24.48 -22.07
CA ILE A 44 -28.59 24.50 -22.14
C ILE A 44 -28.10 23.77 -23.41
N LYS A 45 -27.04 24.29 -24.06
CA LYS A 45 -26.40 23.68 -25.25
C LYS A 45 -25.61 22.44 -24.84
N LEU A 46 -25.87 21.30 -25.48
CA LEU A 46 -25.42 19.95 -25.09
C LEU A 46 -23.91 19.79 -24.88
N GLY A 47 -23.07 20.59 -25.54
CA GLY A 47 -21.61 20.42 -25.53
C GLY A 47 -20.93 20.67 -24.18
N TRP A 48 -21.51 21.50 -23.31
CA TRP A 48 -20.96 21.77 -21.96
C TRP A 48 -21.32 20.70 -20.94
N VAL A 49 -22.34 19.89 -21.23
CA VAL A 49 -22.93 18.95 -20.28
C VAL A 49 -22.05 17.72 -20.11
N ASN A 50 -21.52 17.17 -21.20
CA ASN A 50 -20.68 15.96 -21.14
C ASN A 50 -19.43 16.12 -20.26
N ASP A 51 -18.81 17.30 -20.23
CA ASP A 51 -17.65 17.58 -19.38
C ASP A 51 -18.05 17.78 -17.91
N PHE A 52 -19.23 18.35 -17.67
CA PHE A 52 -19.79 18.49 -16.31
C PHE A 52 -20.19 17.13 -15.73
N ASP A 53 -20.80 16.26 -16.53
CA ASP A 53 -21.21 14.90 -16.14
C ASP A 53 -20.00 14.07 -15.71
N LYS A 54 -18.91 14.14 -16.47
CA LYS A 54 -17.65 13.49 -16.14
C LYS A 54 -17.06 13.98 -14.81
N LEU A 55 -17.15 15.30 -14.54
CA LEU A 55 -16.65 15.91 -13.31
C LEU A 55 -17.50 15.49 -12.09
N VAL A 56 -18.82 15.42 -12.25
CA VAL A 56 -19.74 14.94 -11.21
C VAL A 56 -19.51 13.45 -10.92
N ILE A 57 -19.28 12.62 -11.94
CA ILE A 57 -18.96 11.20 -11.76
C ILE A 57 -17.63 11.03 -11.02
N ASP A 58 -16.57 11.76 -11.42
CA ASP A 58 -15.28 11.68 -10.73
C ASP A 58 -15.41 12.07 -9.25
N TYR A 59 -16.17 13.12 -8.95
CA TYR A 59 -16.37 13.62 -7.59
C TYR A 59 -17.21 12.67 -6.73
N THR A 60 -18.34 12.20 -7.25
CA THR A 60 -19.22 11.25 -6.55
C THR A 60 -18.54 9.91 -6.33
N THR A 61 -17.78 9.42 -7.32
CA THR A 61 -17.00 8.19 -7.17
C THR A 61 -15.87 8.35 -6.16
N THR A 62 -15.16 9.49 -6.11
CA THR A 62 -14.14 9.70 -5.07
C THR A 62 -14.72 9.76 -3.66
N ILE A 63 -15.83 10.48 -3.46
CA ILE A 63 -16.50 10.54 -2.16
C ILE A 63 -17.03 9.16 -1.75
N PHE A 64 -17.72 8.47 -2.66
CA PHE A 64 -18.27 7.15 -2.37
C PHE A 64 -17.19 6.12 -2.08
N MET A 65 -16.07 6.14 -2.82
CA MET A 65 -14.91 5.29 -2.55
C MET A 65 -14.30 5.60 -1.18
N LEU A 66 -14.24 6.87 -0.78
CA LEU A 66 -13.76 7.28 0.55
C LEU A 66 -14.69 6.78 1.66
N ASP A 67 -16.00 6.85 1.47
CA ASP A 67 -16.99 6.38 2.44
C ASP A 67 -17.01 4.85 2.55
N ILE A 68 -16.85 4.13 1.42
CA ILE A 68 -16.62 2.68 1.44
C ILE A 68 -15.34 2.36 2.20
N PHE A 69 -14.24 3.06 1.94
CA PHE A 69 -12.98 2.84 2.63
C PHE A 69 -13.12 3.07 4.14
N ARG A 70 -13.77 4.17 4.56
CA ARG A 70 -14.03 4.47 5.97
C ARG A 70 -14.92 3.43 6.64
N SER A 71 -15.95 2.95 5.94
CA SER A 71 -16.92 1.98 6.47
C SER A 71 -16.36 0.55 6.52
N SER A 72 -15.43 0.22 5.62
CA SER A 72 -14.77 -1.09 5.53
C SER A 72 -13.43 -1.17 6.27
N SER A 73 -12.91 -0.03 6.72
CA SER A 73 -11.68 0.09 7.51
C SER A 73 -11.83 -0.67 8.84
N ARG A 74 -11.40 -1.93 8.85
CA ARG A 74 -11.26 -2.76 10.06
C ARG A 74 -9.79 -3.08 10.27
N LEU A 75 -9.29 -2.90 11.49
CA LEU A 75 -7.97 -3.39 11.89
C LEU A 75 -7.90 -4.90 11.62
N LEU A 76 -7.01 -5.31 10.71
CA LEU A 76 -6.86 -6.72 10.35
C LEU A 76 -5.95 -7.45 11.33
N LYS A 77 -4.75 -6.90 11.57
CA LYS A 77 -3.68 -7.51 12.36
C LYS A 77 -2.81 -6.43 13.00
N THR A 78 -2.29 -6.71 14.19
CA THR A 78 -1.31 -5.88 14.89
C THR A 78 0.00 -6.65 15.00
N LEU A 79 1.11 -6.02 14.60
CA LEU A 79 2.46 -6.60 14.65
C LEU A 79 3.19 -6.05 15.87
N TYR A 80 3.36 -6.88 16.90
CA TYR A 80 4.06 -6.51 18.13
C TYR A 80 5.53 -6.88 18.05
N GLY A 81 6.42 -5.95 18.41
CA GLY A 81 7.83 -6.27 18.56
C GLY A 81 8.74 -5.07 18.77
N HIS A 82 8.50 -3.95 18.09
CA HIS A 82 9.30 -2.75 18.28
C HIS A 82 9.12 -2.21 19.70
N ASN A 83 10.23 -1.75 20.30
CA ASN A 83 10.25 -1.23 21.68
C ASN A 83 10.05 0.30 21.74
N ASN A 84 9.94 0.95 20.59
CA ASN A 84 9.76 2.40 20.47
C ASN A 84 8.94 2.71 19.20
N PHE A 85 8.71 4.00 18.93
CA PHE A 85 7.93 4.44 17.77
C PHE A 85 8.45 3.85 16.46
N VAL A 86 7.53 3.41 15.62
CA VAL A 86 7.80 2.98 14.25
C VAL A 86 7.71 4.23 13.36
N CYS A 87 8.76 4.51 12.62
CA CYS A 87 8.91 5.75 11.86
C CYS A 87 8.65 5.56 10.37
N SER A 88 8.92 4.36 9.87
CA SER A 88 8.72 4.04 8.47
C SER A 88 8.32 2.58 8.31
N VAL A 89 7.47 2.35 7.32
CA VAL A 89 6.96 1.04 6.93
C VAL A 89 6.98 0.97 5.41
N ASP A 90 7.31 -0.19 4.87
CA ASP A 90 7.17 -0.50 3.45
C ASP A 90 6.54 -1.87 3.26
N TYR A 91 5.89 -2.07 2.12
CA TYR A 91 5.22 -3.32 1.76
C TYR A 91 5.74 -3.82 0.42
N SER A 92 5.99 -5.12 0.33
CA SER A 92 6.34 -5.74 -0.94
C SER A 92 5.88 -7.19 -1.01
N THR A 93 5.76 -7.68 -2.25
CA THR A 93 5.41 -9.06 -2.56
C THR A 93 6.55 -9.72 -3.30
N PHE A 94 7.08 -10.80 -2.76
CA PHE A 94 8.15 -11.60 -3.36
C PHE A 94 7.75 -13.06 -3.34
N ASP A 95 7.91 -13.78 -4.46
CA ASP A 95 7.56 -15.21 -4.57
C ASP A 95 6.13 -15.53 -4.05
N ASP A 96 5.13 -14.73 -4.43
CA ASP A 96 3.73 -14.78 -3.94
C ASP A 96 3.54 -14.58 -2.42
N CYS A 97 4.60 -14.33 -1.68
CA CYS A 97 4.57 -14.05 -0.25
C CYS A 97 4.52 -12.54 0.01
N GLN A 98 3.76 -12.14 1.03
CA GLN A 98 3.55 -10.72 1.39
C GLN A 98 4.42 -10.35 2.59
N PHE A 99 5.26 -9.33 2.41
CA PHE A 99 6.19 -8.87 3.43
C PHE A 99 5.97 -7.40 3.77
N ILE A 100 6.13 -7.09 5.05
CA ILE A 100 6.22 -5.73 5.55
C ILE A 100 7.58 -5.55 6.20
N CYS A 101 8.25 -4.44 5.94
CA CYS A 101 9.41 -4.03 6.73
C CYS A 101 9.14 -2.74 7.49
N SER A 102 9.77 -2.59 8.64
CA SER A 102 9.56 -1.45 9.54
C SER A 102 10.88 -0.97 10.14
N GLY A 103 11.08 0.34 10.20
CA GLY A 103 12.18 1.01 10.89
C GLY A 103 11.68 1.80 12.10
N SER A 104 12.45 1.81 13.20
CA SER A 104 12.01 2.36 14.48
C SER A 104 13.11 3.13 15.22
N TYR A 105 12.67 3.98 16.16
CA TYR A 105 13.51 4.62 17.19
C TYR A 105 14.14 3.61 18.16
N ASP A 106 13.74 2.34 18.14
CA ASP A 106 14.46 1.28 18.86
C ASP A 106 15.75 0.84 18.17
N LYS A 107 16.15 1.53 17.09
CA LYS A 107 17.37 1.32 16.30
C LYS A 107 17.37 0.02 15.49
N THR A 108 16.21 -0.63 15.37
CA THR A 108 16.06 -1.90 14.64
C THR A 108 15.28 -1.72 13.36
N VAL A 109 15.61 -2.57 12.39
CA VAL A 109 14.78 -2.82 11.20
C VAL A 109 14.18 -4.20 11.33
N ARG A 110 12.87 -4.33 11.17
CA ARG A 110 12.18 -5.63 11.26
C ARG A 110 11.49 -5.97 9.96
N VAL A 111 11.37 -7.27 9.71
CA VAL A 111 10.64 -7.81 8.56
C VAL A 111 9.60 -8.80 9.06
N TRP A 112 8.40 -8.69 8.51
CA TRP A 112 7.22 -9.41 8.92
C TRP A 112 6.64 -10.17 7.73
N ASP A 113 6.29 -11.43 7.97
CA ASP A 113 5.42 -12.21 7.11
C ASP A 113 3.97 -11.83 7.42
N VAL A 114 3.26 -11.28 6.43
CA VAL A 114 1.86 -10.84 6.61
C VAL A 114 0.91 -12.03 6.74
N GLU A 115 1.17 -13.13 6.01
CA GLU A 115 0.31 -14.31 6.03
C GLU A 115 0.39 -14.98 7.40
N ASN A 116 1.61 -15.25 7.84
CA ASN A 116 1.88 -15.94 9.10
C ASN A 116 1.84 -15.02 10.33
N SER A 117 1.85 -13.69 10.14
CA SER A 117 1.92 -12.70 11.22
C SER A 117 3.11 -12.89 12.14
N LYS A 118 4.23 -13.33 11.57
CA LYS A 118 5.46 -13.59 12.30
C LYS A 118 6.54 -12.62 11.89
N GLN A 119 7.34 -12.22 12.86
CA GLN A 119 8.60 -11.57 12.58
C GLN A 119 9.56 -12.60 11.99
N ILE A 120 10.12 -12.29 10.82
CA ILE A 120 11.10 -13.12 10.13
C ILE A 120 12.51 -12.67 10.48
N GLN A 121 12.70 -11.36 10.62
CA GLN A 121 14.01 -10.78 10.89
C GLN A 121 13.95 -9.59 11.84
N SER A 122 15.00 -9.45 12.65
CA SER A 122 15.36 -8.25 13.39
C SER A 122 16.80 -7.90 13.03
N SER A 123 16.99 -6.89 12.20
CA SER A 123 18.31 -6.36 11.89
C SER A 123 18.69 -5.33 12.95
N ASN A 124 19.69 -5.69 13.75
CA ASN A 124 20.31 -4.80 14.74
C ASN A 124 21.67 -4.40 14.20
N GLY A 125 21.94 -3.11 14.10
CA GLY A 125 23.24 -2.62 13.66
C GLY A 125 23.31 -1.10 13.52
N HIS A 126 22.18 -0.45 13.29
CA HIS A 126 22.11 0.99 13.42
C HIS A 126 22.41 1.42 14.87
N PHE A 127 23.18 2.48 15.02
CA PHE A 127 23.55 3.02 16.33
C PHE A 127 22.55 4.04 16.86
N ASP A 128 21.63 4.48 16.01
CA ASP A 128 20.58 5.43 16.32
C ASP A 128 19.28 5.15 15.54
N CYS A 129 18.28 6.00 15.73
CA CYS A 129 16.91 5.87 15.24
C CYS A 129 16.85 5.63 13.73
N VAL A 130 16.11 4.61 13.31
CA VAL A 130 15.89 4.33 11.89
C VAL A 130 14.68 5.12 11.40
N TYR A 131 14.92 6.06 10.48
CA TYR A 131 13.86 6.94 9.97
C TYR A 131 13.15 6.37 8.76
N TYR A 132 13.89 5.74 7.84
CA TYR A 132 13.31 5.19 6.63
C TYR A 132 13.73 3.75 6.40
N VAL A 133 12.81 2.97 5.85
CA VAL A 133 13.03 1.60 5.40
C VAL A 133 12.35 1.40 4.05
N LYS A 134 13.00 0.71 3.12
CA LYS A 134 12.46 0.40 1.79
C LYS A 134 12.92 -0.95 1.28
N PHE A 135 12.02 -1.67 0.62
CA PHE A 135 12.40 -2.85 -0.14
C PHE A 135 13.11 -2.45 -1.43
N SER A 136 14.24 -3.10 -1.72
CA SER A 136 14.99 -2.87 -2.95
C SER A 136 14.56 -3.83 -4.05
N GLN A 137 13.70 -3.35 -4.95
CA GLN A 137 13.31 -4.09 -6.15
C GLN A 137 14.48 -4.37 -7.08
N TYR A 138 15.47 -3.47 -7.11
CA TYR A 138 16.69 -3.65 -7.91
C TYR A 138 17.42 -4.96 -7.57
N HIS A 139 17.67 -5.21 -6.28
CA HIS A 139 18.37 -6.43 -5.85
C HIS A 139 17.53 -7.68 -6.07
N TYR A 140 16.21 -7.57 -5.97
CA TYR A 140 15.31 -8.69 -6.24
C TYR A 140 15.31 -9.06 -7.72
N TYR A 141 15.12 -8.12 -8.63
CA TYR A 141 15.02 -8.43 -10.06
C TYR A 141 16.38 -8.73 -10.73
N ASN A 142 17.47 -8.13 -10.28
CA ASN A 142 18.80 -8.33 -10.91
C ASN A 142 19.62 -9.45 -10.27
N HIS A 143 19.41 -9.72 -8.98
CA HIS A 143 20.23 -10.66 -8.23
C HIS A 143 19.42 -11.73 -7.50
N HIS A 144 18.09 -11.75 -7.64
CA HIS A 144 17.19 -12.63 -6.89
C HIS A 144 17.42 -12.56 -5.37
N ARG A 145 17.75 -11.36 -4.87
CA ARG A 145 17.99 -11.12 -3.44
C ARG A 145 16.92 -10.27 -2.81
N ASN A 146 16.54 -10.68 -1.62
CA ASN A 146 15.52 -10.03 -0.81
C ASN A 146 16.17 -8.99 0.10
N VAL A 147 16.35 -7.79 -0.45
CA VAL A 147 17.14 -6.73 0.17
C VAL A 147 16.26 -5.59 0.64
N ILE A 148 16.54 -5.11 1.84
CA ILE A 148 15.96 -3.89 2.41
C ILE A 148 17.05 -2.86 2.56
N CYS A 149 16.74 -1.62 2.22
CA CYS A 149 17.57 -0.45 2.50
C CYS A 149 16.97 0.30 3.70
N SER A 150 17.81 0.74 4.63
CA SER A 150 17.41 1.58 5.76
C SER A 150 18.34 2.76 5.94
N SER A 151 17.79 3.89 6.35
CA SER A 151 18.55 5.08 6.75
C SER A 151 18.28 5.43 8.21
N SER A 152 19.32 5.88 8.91
CA SER A 152 19.27 6.17 10.34
C SER A 152 19.91 7.51 10.67
N TYR A 153 19.56 8.03 11.85
CA TYR A 153 20.21 9.19 12.46
C TYR A 153 21.71 8.97 12.72
N ASP A 154 22.18 7.72 12.71
CA ASP A 154 23.60 7.39 12.79
C ASP A 154 24.40 7.77 11.54
N LYS A 155 23.74 8.42 10.57
CA LYS A 155 24.30 8.90 9.29
C LYS A 155 24.69 7.77 8.35
N THR A 156 24.22 6.56 8.60
CA THR A 156 24.46 5.41 7.74
C THR A 156 23.22 5.01 6.96
N ILE A 157 23.46 4.52 5.75
CA ILE A 157 22.49 3.78 4.95
C ILE A 157 22.96 2.33 4.89
N ARG A 158 22.10 1.39 5.26
CA ARG A 158 22.45 -0.04 5.33
C ARG A 158 21.55 -0.88 4.46
N PHE A 159 22.13 -1.89 3.83
CA PHE A 159 21.44 -2.87 3.02
C PHE A 159 21.44 -4.22 3.73
N TRP A 160 20.25 -4.80 3.92
CA TRP A 160 20.02 -6.04 4.65
C TRP A 160 19.44 -7.09 3.72
N ASP A 161 20.14 -8.21 3.55
CA ASP A 161 19.55 -9.42 3.01
C ASP A 161 18.76 -10.11 4.13
N PHE A 162 17.44 -10.10 4.00
CA PHE A 162 16.58 -10.63 5.05
C PHE A 162 16.25 -12.12 4.93
N LYS A 163 16.58 -12.77 3.81
CA LYS A 163 16.48 -14.23 3.70
C LYS A 163 17.69 -14.90 4.34
N HIS A 164 18.86 -14.27 4.21
CA HIS A 164 20.13 -14.82 4.73
C HIS A 164 20.60 -14.15 6.02
N ASN A 165 19.80 -13.24 6.59
CA ASN A 165 20.10 -12.50 7.81
C ASN A 165 21.50 -11.86 7.81
N LYS A 166 21.84 -11.17 6.72
CA LYS A 166 23.18 -10.61 6.49
C LYS A 166 23.11 -9.14 6.09
N GLN A 167 23.98 -8.30 6.67
CA GLN A 167 24.23 -6.96 6.15
C GLN A 167 25.09 -7.07 4.87
N LEU A 168 24.60 -6.55 3.76
CA LEU A 168 25.27 -6.59 2.45
C LEU A 168 26.23 -5.41 2.26
N GLN A 169 25.78 -4.22 2.63
CA GLN A 169 26.50 -2.98 2.38
C GLN A 169 26.14 -1.92 3.41
N GLU A 170 27.07 -1.02 3.66
CA GLU A 170 26.93 0.16 4.50
C GLU A 170 27.51 1.35 3.74
N PHE A 171 26.79 2.46 3.77
CA PHE A 171 27.25 3.75 3.31
C PHE A 171 27.23 4.69 4.49
N ASP A 172 28.38 5.27 4.81
CA ASP A 172 28.63 6.11 5.99
C ASP A 172 29.21 7.48 5.61
N GLU A 173 29.03 7.89 4.36
CA GLU A 173 29.59 9.14 3.82
C GLU A 173 28.83 10.40 4.27
N HIS A 174 27.63 10.26 4.84
CA HIS A 174 26.85 11.40 5.31
C HIS A 174 27.51 12.01 6.57
N THR A 175 27.85 13.30 6.47
CA THR A 175 28.48 14.03 7.59
C THR A 175 27.47 14.63 8.56
N SER A 176 26.20 14.73 8.15
CA SER A 176 25.07 15.25 8.94
C SER A 176 23.81 14.42 8.77
N TRP A 177 22.87 14.63 9.71
CA TRP A 177 21.44 14.33 9.58
C TRP A 177 20.79 14.94 8.33
#